data_AF-A0A2V9J5E1-F1
#
_entry.id   AF-A0A2V9J5E1-F1
#
_cell.length_a   1.000
_cell.length_b   1.000
_cell.length_c   1.000
_cell.angle_alpha   90.00
_cell.angle_beta   90.00
_cell.angle_gamma   90.00
#
_symmetry.space_group_name_H-M   'P 1'
#
loop_
_entity.id
_entity.type
_entity.pdbx_description
1 polymer ?
#
loop_
_entity_poly.entity_id
_entity_poly.type
_entity_poly.pdbx_seq_one_letter_code
_entity_poly.pdbx_strand_id
1 'polypeptide(L)'
;MLTLAILFAAATTAYSIVWMVHVHHVVGLGTDIRWTATHEAEVREVERGSLAWQAGLRSYDRIVAVNGESLDNPSPFYGYPFYKSVMLGGKGDIVQVTILRSGEPGELTLRPALVTYSLSGLRGLATHAMSFYPLFFLIVGLNVLGWV
;
A
#
# COMPACT_ATOMS: atom_id res chain seq x y z
N MET A 1 23.62 -3.03 36.19
CA MET A 1 23.18 -1.90 35.34
C MET A 1 23.63 -2.07 33.90
N LEU A 2 24.92 -2.26 33.61
CA LEU A 2 25.44 -2.45 32.24
C LEU A 2 24.79 -3.61 31.45
N THR A 3 24.57 -4.76 32.10
CA THR A 3 23.92 -5.93 31.48
C THR A 3 22.45 -5.69 31.08
N LEU A 4 21.70 -4.96 31.91
CA LEU A 4 20.31 -4.60 31.62
C LEU A 4 20.23 -3.62 30.44
N ALA A 5 21.16 -2.67 30.37
CA ALA A 5 21.27 -1.72 29.26
C ALA A 5 21.57 -2.42 27.92
N ILE A 6 22.50 -3.37 27.91
CA ILE A 6 22.84 -4.15 26.71
C ILE A 6 21.65 -4.99 26.24
N LEU A 7 20.95 -5.65 27.17
CA LEU A 7 19.76 -6.45 26.85
C LEU A 7 18.63 -5.58 26.26
N PHE A 8 18.39 -4.41 26.83
CA PHE A 8 17.36 -3.49 26.33
C PHE A 8 17.71 -2.93 24.94
N ALA A 9 18.97 -2.55 24.72
CA ALA A 9 19.45 -2.11 23.42
C ALA A 9 19.33 -3.22 22.35
N ALA A 10 19.69 -4.45 22.70
CA ALA A 10 19.57 -5.60 21.81
C ALA A 10 18.10 -5.92 21.47
N ALA A 11 17.21 -5.90 22.46
CA ALA A 11 15.78 -6.14 22.27
C ALA A 11 15.13 -5.08 21.36
N THR A 12 15.48 -3.80 21.56
CA THR A 12 14.90 -2.70 20.78
C THR A 12 15.45 -2.67 19.35
N THR A 13 16.74 -3.00 19.17
CA THR A 13 17.34 -3.16 17.83
C THR A 13 16.70 -4.31 17.08
N ALA A 14 16.52 -5.46 17.73
CA ALA A 14 15.83 -6.61 17.15
C ALA A 14 14.38 -6.27 16.78
N TYR A 15 13.65 -5.58 17.68
CA TYR A 15 12.30 -5.10 17.41
C TYR A 15 12.24 -4.16 16.21
N SER A 16 13.20 -3.23 16.09
CA SER A 16 13.29 -2.29 14.97
C SER A 16 13.56 -2.99 13.64
N ILE A 17 14.47 -3.98 13.63
CA ILE A 17 14.77 -4.79 12.45
C ILE A 17 13.55 -5.61 12.04
N VAL A 18 12.89 -6.29 12.99
CA VAL A 18 11.69 -7.09 12.73
C VAL A 18 10.59 -6.20 12.15
N TRP A 19 10.37 -5.02 12.73
CA TRP A 19 9.39 -4.05 12.24
C TRP A 19 9.74 -3.56 10.83
N MET A 20 10.99 -3.18 10.56
CA MET A 20 11.41 -2.75 9.22
C MET A 20 11.28 -3.84 8.16
N VAL A 21 11.46 -5.11 8.54
CA VAL A 21 11.27 -6.25 7.63
C VAL A 21 9.79 -6.60 7.44
N HIS A 22 8.94 -6.40 8.45
CA HIS A 22 7.51 -6.72 8.39
C HIS A 22 6.60 -5.56 7.98
N VAL A 23 7.06 -4.31 7.99
CA VAL A 23 6.29 -3.19 7.46
C VAL A 23 6.15 -3.40 5.96
N HIS A 24 4.96 -3.86 5.58
CA HIS A 24 4.59 -4.08 4.20
C HIS A 24 4.76 -2.78 3.42
N HIS A 25 5.48 -2.87 2.29
CA HIS A 25 5.44 -1.82 1.30
C HIS A 25 4.01 -1.70 0.79
N VAL A 26 3.44 -0.49 0.83
CA VAL A 26 2.14 -0.24 0.21
C VAL A 26 2.32 -0.49 -1.27
N VAL A 27 1.64 -1.51 -1.81
CA VAL A 27 1.59 -1.76 -3.25
C VAL A 27 0.26 -1.29 -3.79
N GLY A 28 0.23 -0.96 -5.08
CA GLY A 28 -0.95 -0.48 -5.77
C GLY A 28 -0.91 -0.84 -7.24
N LEU A 29 -1.94 -0.42 -7.96
CA LEU A 29 -1.98 -0.56 -9.42
C LEU A 29 -1.04 0.43 -10.14
N GLY A 30 -0.44 1.37 -9.41
CA GLY A 30 0.36 2.44 -10.02
C GLY A 30 -0.49 3.51 -10.70
N THR A 31 -1.72 3.69 -10.22
CA THR A 31 -2.68 4.68 -10.71
C THR A 31 -3.24 5.49 -9.56
N ASP A 32 -3.62 6.74 -9.82
CA ASP A 32 -4.40 7.53 -8.85
C ASP A 32 -5.86 7.11 -8.94
N ILE A 33 -6.45 6.69 -7.81
CA ILE A 33 -7.80 6.13 -7.74
C ILE A 33 -8.67 7.03 -6.90
N ARG A 34 -9.81 7.42 -7.46
CA ARG A 34 -10.86 8.17 -6.78
C ARG A 34 -12.08 7.28 -6.57
N TRP A 35 -12.51 7.18 -5.32
CA TRP A 35 -13.76 6.50 -4.98
C TRP A 35 -14.95 7.37 -5.36
N THR A 36 -15.87 6.79 -6.12
CA THR A 36 -17.14 7.42 -6.49
C THR A 36 -18.24 7.04 -5.50
N ALA A 37 -19.29 7.85 -5.39
CA ALA A 37 -20.44 7.60 -4.52
C ALA A 37 -21.18 6.28 -4.83
N THR A 38 -20.94 5.68 -6.00
CA THR A 38 -21.54 4.43 -6.48
C THR A 38 -20.70 3.18 -6.15
N HIS A 39 -19.79 3.25 -5.19
CA HIS A 39 -18.84 2.16 -4.83
C HIS A 39 -17.84 1.77 -5.93
N GLU A 40 -17.75 2.56 -7.00
CA GLU A 40 -16.80 2.35 -8.10
C GLU A 40 -15.47 3.06 -7.83
N ALA A 41 -14.37 2.46 -8.25
CA ALA A 41 -13.04 3.06 -8.22
C ALA A 41 -12.72 3.67 -9.60
N GLU A 42 -12.75 4.99 -9.70
CA GLU A 42 -12.40 5.72 -10.93
C GLU A 42 -10.89 5.94 -11.01
N VAL A 43 -10.29 5.50 -12.11
CA VAL A 43 -8.87 5.72 -12.40
C VAL A 43 -8.70 7.15 -12.92
N ARG A 44 -7.98 8.02 -12.20
CA ARG A 44 -7.80 9.42 -12.64
C ARG A 44 -6.73 9.54 -13.72
N GLU A 45 -5.59 8.91 -13.48
CA GLU A 45 -4.44 8.99 -14.36
C GLU A 45 -3.68 7.66 -14.37
N VAL A 46 -3.23 7.29 -15.56
CA VAL A 46 -2.35 6.15 -15.79
C VAL A 46 -1.12 6.63 -16.54
N GLU A 47 0.05 6.51 -15.91
CA GLU A 47 1.32 6.88 -16.52
C GLU A 47 1.62 5.99 -17.74
N ARG A 48 1.98 6.59 -18.88
CA ARG A 48 2.34 5.83 -20.09
C ARG A 48 3.59 4.99 -19.84
N GLY A 49 3.55 3.73 -20.26
CA GLY A 49 4.65 2.78 -20.05
C GLY A 49 4.64 2.09 -18.69
N SER A 50 3.77 2.50 -17.76
CA SER A 50 3.54 1.77 -16.49
C SER A 50 2.98 0.38 -16.71
N LEU A 51 3.10 -0.51 -15.70
CA LEU A 51 2.52 -1.85 -15.76
C LEU A 51 1.00 -1.83 -15.90
N ALA A 52 0.31 -0.85 -15.30
CA ALA A 52 -1.13 -0.64 -15.51
C ALA A 52 -1.43 -0.26 -16.96
N TRP A 53 -0.66 0.65 -17.56
CA TRP A 53 -0.84 1.03 -18.96
C TRP A 53 -0.60 -0.15 -19.91
N GLN A 54 0.44 -0.94 -19.65
CA GLN A 54 0.75 -2.16 -20.41
C GLN A 54 -0.34 -3.22 -20.27
N ALA A 55 -0.94 -3.35 -19.08
CA ALA A 55 -2.08 -4.22 -18.83
C ALA A 55 -3.40 -3.74 -19.45
N GLY A 56 -3.41 -2.56 -20.08
CA GLY A 56 -4.56 -2.03 -20.80
C GLY A 56 -5.43 -1.06 -20.01
N LEU A 57 -5.08 -0.72 -18.76
CA LEU A 57 -5.76 0.32 -18.00
C LEU A 57 -5.52 1.69 -18.64
N ARG A 58 -6.54 2.53 -18.60
CA ARG A 58 -6.55 3.89 -19.13
C ARG A 58 -7.16 4.83 -18.10
N SER A 59 -6.84 6.11 -18.24
CA SER A 59 -7.49 7.15 -17.45
C SER A 59 -9.00 7.13 -17.69
N TYR A 60 -9.76 7.42 -16.64
CA TYR A 60 -11.22 7.40 -16.56
C TYR A 60 -11.88 6.01 -16.66
N ASP A 61 -11.09 4.93 -16.62
CA ASP A 61 -11.64 3.60 -16.43
C ASP A 61 -12.27 3.51 -15.03
N ARG A 62 -13.44 2.84 -14.96
CA ARG A 62 -14.14 2.61 -13.70
C ARG A 62 -13.99 1.16 -13.30
N ILE A 63 -13.27 0.90 -12.23
CA ILE A 63 -13.13 -0.44 -11.67
C ILE A 63 -14.42 -0.77 -10.91
N VAL A 64 -15.05 -1.88 -11.27
CA VAL A 64 -16.33 -2.35 -10.70
C VAL A 64 -16.17 -3.66 -9.93
N ALA A 65 -15.14 -4.46 -10.24
CA ALA A 65 -14.85 -5.68 -9.50
C ALA A 65 -13.35 -5.97 -9.45
N VAL A 66 -12.93 -6.72 -8.44
CA VAL A 66 -11.55 -7.17 -8.25
C VAL A 66 -11.56 -8.65 -7.91
N ASN A 67 -10.81 -9.45 -8.66
CA ASN A 67 -10.77 -10.91 -8.54
C ASN A 67 -12.17 -11.58 -8.59
N GLY A 68 -13.09 -10.99 -9.35
CA GLY A 68 -14.48 -11.46 -9.47
C GLY A 68 -15.40 -11.03 -8.32
N GLU A 69 -14.87 -10.36 -7.29
CA GLU A 69 -15.67 -9.76 -6.22
C GLU A 69 -16.07 -8.32 -6.61
N SER A 70 -17.38 -8.06 -6.70
CA SER A 70 -17.90 -6.71 -6.97
C SER A 70 -17.55 -5.73 -5.86
N LEU A 71 -17.22 -4.49 -6.23
CA LEU A 71 -16.93 -3.42 -5.28
C LEU A 71 -18.19 -2.86 -4.60
N ASP A 72 -19.38 -3.12 -5.16
CA ASP A 72 -20.68 -2.81 -4.55
C ASP A 72 -21.10 -3.83 -3.46
N ASN A 73 -20.17 -4.70 -3.03
CA ASN A 73 -20.41 -5.64 -1.94
C ASN A 73 -20.72 -4.88 -0.64
N PRO A 74 -21.74 -5.27 0.16
CA PRO A 74 -22.07 -4.71 1.47
C PRO A 74 -21.02 -4.99 2.58
N SER A 75 -19.74 -4.90 2.24
CA SER A 75 -18.63 -5.00 3.19
C SER A 75 -18.65 -3.84 4.18
N PRO A 76 -18.20 -4.04 5.43
CA PRO A 76 -18.05 -2.96 6.42
C PRO A 76 -17.13 -1.82 5.97
N PHE A 77 -16.28 -2.06 4.95
CA PHE A 77 -15.40 -1.03 4.37
C PHE A 77 -15.66 -0.89 2.87
N TYR A 78 -15.95 0.33 2.42
CA TYR A 78 -16.07 0.68 1.00
C TYR A 78 -14.81 0.24 0.25
N GLY A 79 -14.97 -0.47 -0.87
CA GLY A 79 -13.84 -0.94 -1.67
C GLY A 79 -13.03 -2.07 -1.03
N TYR A 80 -13.58 -2.80 -0.05
CA TYR A 80 -12.85 -3.87 0.63
C TYR A 80 -12.21 -4.93 -0.30
N PRO A 81 -12.88 -5.44 -1.36
CA PRO A 81 -12.24 -6.40 -2.26
C PRO A 81 -11.00 -5.82 -2.95
N PHE A 82 -11.05 -4.53 -3.29
CA PHE A 82 -9.91 -3.79 -3.81
C PHE A 82 -8.80 -3.67 -2.76
N TYR A 83 -9.11 -3.18 -1.56
CA TYR A 83 -8.11 -3.04 -0.49
C TYR A 83 -7.44 -4.37 -0.17
N LYS A 84 -8.23 -5.44 -0.03
CA LYS A 84 -7.73 -6.78 0.25
C LYS A 84 -6.82 -7.32 -0.85
N SER A 85 -7.19 -7.15 -2.11
CA SER A 85 -6.45 -7.75 -3.22
C SER A 85 -5.26 -6.92 -3.68
N VAL A 86 -5.37 -5.59 -3.56
CA VAL A 86 -4.36 -4.65 -4.06
C VAL A 86 -3.44 -4.18 -2.94
N MET A 87 -3.96 -3.77 -1.78
CA MET A 87 -3.13 -3.17 -0.73
C MET A 87 -2.45 -4.22 0.17
N LEU A 88 -3.04 -5.41 0.31
CA LEU A 88 -2.41 -6.54 1.03
C LEU A 88 -1.59 -7.46 0.11
N GLY A 89 -1.59 -7.20 -1.20
CA GLY A 89 -0.82 -7.99 -2.17
C GLY A 89 0.68 -7.75 -2.08
N GLY A 90 1.45 -8.63 -2.71
CA GLY A 90 2.89 -8.48 -2.91
C GLY A 90 3.24 -7.66 -4.15
N LYS A 91 4.43 -7.07 -4.17
CA LYS A 91 4.98 -6.44 -5.38
C LYS A 91 5.11 -7.52 -6.47
N GLY A 92 4.56 -7.26 -7.65
CA GLY A 92 4.58 -8.17 -8.78
C GLY A 92 3.41 -9.15 -8.84
N ASP A 93 2.56 -9.18 -7.81
CA ASP A 93 1.35 -10.00 -7.84
C ASP A 93 0.42 -9.50 -8.95
N ILE A 94 -0.23 -10.43 -9.64
CA ILE A 94 -1.17 -10.10 -10.71
C ILE A 94 -2.56 -10.10 -10.11
N VAL A 95 -3.26 -8.97 -10.23
CA VAL A 95 -4.64 -8.82 -9.73
C VAL A 95 -5.58 -8.71 -10.93
N GLN A 96 -6.66 -9.48 -10.91
CA GLN A 96 -7.70 -9.37 -11.93
C GLN A 96 -8.62 -8.20 -11.58
N VAL A 97 -8.78 -7.25 -12.48
CA VAL A 97 -9.69 -6.10 -12.29
C VAL A 97 -10.70 -6.07 -13.42
N THR A 98 -11.97 -5.89 -13.08
CA THR A 98 -13.05 -5.69 -14.04
C THR A 98 -13.36 -4.21 -14.11
N ILE A 99 -13.33 -3.66 -15.32
CA ILE A 99 -13.56 -2.23 -15.55
C ILE A 99 -14.73 -1.99 -16.51
N LEU A 100 -15.34 -0.83 -16.37
CA LEU A 100 -16.23 -0.22 -17.34
C LEU A 100 -15.50 0.98 -17.98
N ARG A 101 -15.43 0.98 -19.31
CA ARG A 101 -14.83 2.06 -20.08
C ARG A 101 -15.88 2.82 -20.86
N SER A 102 -15.85 4.15 -20.75
CA SER A 102 -16.75 5.00 -21.53
C SER A 102 -16.47 4.85 -23.02
N GLY A 103 -17.45 4.33 -23.76
CA GLY A 103 -17.35 4.10 -25.21
C GLY A 103 -17.14 2.65 -25.62
N GLU A 104 -16.83 1.73 -24.70
CA GLU A 104 -16.82 0.29 -24.96
C GLU A 104 -18.05 -0.35 -24.29
N PRO A 105 -18.96 -0.98 -25.06
CA PRO A 105 -20.12 -1.63 -24.47
C PRO A 105 -19.69 -2.94 -23.79
N GLY A 106 -19.47 -2.89 -22.49
CA GLY A 106 -19.27 -4.07 -21.66
C GLY A 106 -18.21 -3.91 -20.58
N GLU A 107 -18.12 -4.94 -19.75
CA GLU A 107 -17.08 -5.08 -18.74
C GLU A 107 -15.82 -5.67 -19.37
N LEU A 108 -14.67 -5.04 -19.12
CA LEU A 108 -13.36 -5.52 -19.56
C LEU A 108 -12.61 -6.09 -18.37
N THR A 109 -12.09 -7.31 -18.52
CA THR A 109 -11.25 -7.92 -17.49
C THR A 109 -9.78 -7.73 -17.83
N LEU A 110 -9.06 -7.02 -16.96
CA LEU A 110 -7.62 -6.75 -17.09
C LEU A 110 -6.85 -7.43 -15.96
N ARG A 111 -5.55 -7.63 -16.18
CA ARG A 111 -4.64 -8.31 -15.23
C ARG A 111 -3.38 -7.48 -14.96
N PRO A 112 -3.51 -6.30 -14.33
CA PRO A 112 -2.37 -5.49 -13.94
C PRO A 112 -1.53 -6.18 -12.85
N ALA A 113 -0.21 -5.98 -12.94
CA ALA A 113 0.72 -6.37 -11.89
C ALA A 113 0.87 -5.25 -10.85
N LEU A 114 0.94 -5.62 -9.58
CA LEU A 114 1.09 -4.70 -8.46
C LEU A 114 2.48 -4.09 -8.43
N VAL A 115 2.53 -2.78 -8.30
CA VAL A 115 3.77 -2.01 -8.15
C VAL A 115 3.84 -1.42 -6.76
N THR A 116 5.05 -1.34 -6.20
CA THR A 116 5.27 -0.62 -4.95
C THR A 116 4.96 0.86 -5.16
N TYR A 117 4.12 1.42 -4.30
CA TYR A 117 3.88 2.86 -4.25
C TYR A 117 5.17 3.53 -3.78
N SER A 118 5.96 4.05 -4.73
CA SER A 118 7.07 4.93 -4.40
C SER A 118 6.47 6.30 -4.12
N LEU A 119 6.11 6.56 -2.86
CA LEU A 119 5.81 7.92 -2.43
C LEU A 119 7.11 8.72 -2.56
N SER A 120 7.35 9.33 -3.72
CA SER A 120 8.51 10.19 -3.92
C SER A 120 8.27 11.54 -3.23
N GLY A 121 9.32 12.15 -2.67
CA GLY A 121 9.25 13.47 -2.02
C GLY A 121 8.87 13.45 -0.53
N LEU A 122 8.29 14.55 -0.03
CA LEU A 122 8.04 14.80 1.40
C LEU A 122 7.18 13.72 2.08
N ARG A 123 6.23 13.11 1.36
CA ARG A 123 5.40 12.01 1.88
C ARG A 123 6.19 10.70 2.03
N GLY A 124 7.12 10.41 1.12
CA GLY A 124 8.06 9.29 1.25
C GLY A 124 8.94 9.45 2.46
N LEU A 125 9.49 10.65 2.65
CA LEU A 125 10.31 10.99 3.80
C LEU A 125 9.53 10.88 5.11
N ALA A 126 8.27 11.31 5.16
CA ALA A 126 7.42 11.17 6.35
C ALA A 126 7.10 9.71 6.67
N THR A 127 6.79 8.90 5.65
CA THR A 127 6.53 7.46 5.84
C THR A 127 7.79 6.73 6.29
N HIS A 128 8.95 7.08 5.70
CA HIS A 128 10.26 6.56 6.09
C HIS A 128 10.65 7.02 7.50
N ALA A 129 10.34 8.26 7.89
CA ALA A 129 10.50 8.78 9.25
C ALA A 129 9.66 8.01 10.26
N MET A 130 8.43 7.64 9.90
CA MET A 130 7.54 6.81 10.74
C MET A 130 8.10 5.39 10.91
N SER A 131 8.83 4.86 9.91
CA SER A 131 9.56 3.60 10.05
C SER A 131 10.72 3.68 11.06
N PHE A 132 11.23 4.87 11.38
CA PHE A 132 12.26 5.11 12.40
C PHE A 132 11.70 5.41 13.80
N TYR A 133 10.38 5.40 14.00
CA TYR A 133 9.76 5.64 15.32
C TYR A 133 10.38 4.81 16.47
N PRO A 134 10.75 3.54 16.28
CA PRO A 134 11.42 2.75 17.31
C PRO A 134 12.82 3.27 17.69
N LEU A 135 13.55 3.93 16.78
CA LEU A 135 14.90 4.46 17.05
C LEU A 135 14.87 5.68 17.98
N PHE A 136 13.85 6.53 17.89
CA PHE A 136 13.70 7.65 18.82
C PHE A 136 13.43 7.17 20.25
N PHE A 137 12.63 6.10 20.39
CA PHE A 137 12.41 5.46 21.69
C PHE A 137 13.70 4.84 22.26
N LEU A 138 14.55 4.24 21.41
CA LEU A 138 15.87 3.75 21.81
C LEU A 138 16.77 4.87 22.35
N ILE A 139 16.84 6.01 21.65
CA ILE A 139 17.67 7.16 22.06
C ILE A 139 17.21 7.72 23.41
N VAL A 140 15.88 7.83 23.61
CA VAL A 140 15.30 8.30 24.88
C VAL A 140 15.52 7.28 26.00
N GLY A 141 15.31 5.99 25.74
CA GLY A 141 15.54 4.92 26.71
C GLY A 141 17.00 4.85 27.20
N LEU A 142 17.97 5.00 26.29
CA LEU A 142 19.39 5.08 26.64
C LEU A 142 19.73 6.32 27.48
N ASN A 143 19.12 7.47 27.19
CA ASN A 143 19.31 8.68 27.98
C ASN A 143 18.72 8.54 29.39
N VAL A 144 17.51 8.03 29.54
CA VAL A 144 16.88 7.88 30.86
C VAL A 144 17.64 6.87 31.73
N LEU A 145 18.17 5.79 31.13
CA LEU A 145 18.92 4.77 31.86
C LEU A 145 20.37 5.19 32.21
N GLY A 146 20.93 6.18 31.51
CA GLY A 146 22.26 6.72 31.80
C GLY A 146 22.31 7.66 33.02
N TRP A 147 21.15 8.07 33.55
CA TRP A 147 21.01 8.98 34.69
C TRP A 147 20.52 8.29 35.98
N VAL A 148 20.57 6.96 36.04
CA VAL A 148 20.21 6.13 37.23
C VAL A 148 21.38 5.27 37.66
#